data_AF-A0A174SQG9-F1
#
_entry.id   AF-A0A174SQG9-F1
#
_cell.length_a   1.000
_cell.length_b   1.000
_cell.length_c   1.000
_cell.angle_alpha   90.00
_cell.angle_beta   90.00
_cell.angle_gamma   90.00
#
_symmetry.space_group_name_H-M   'P 1'
#
loop_
_entity.id
_entity.type
_entity.pdbx_description
1 polymer ?
#
loop_
_entity_poly.entity_id
_entity_poly.type
_entity_poly.pdbx_seq_one_letter_code
_entity_poly.pdbx_strand_id
1 'polypeptide(L)'
;MDISKKDWKLFRERLADWQEKYMEGLIKEYINFLNDDTKPASEKLWGLEKRIKEDKHHPGVIMEMRKSEAIWDIVRLMRLKVITYDDLSEFSGELQQEVKRIIEMSR
;
A
#
# COMPACT_ATOMS: atom_id res chain seq x y z
N MET A 1 1.80 -16.27 -14.17
CA MET A 1 2.56 -15.38 -15.07
C MET A 1 3.74 -14.84 -14.27
N ASP A 2 4.92 -14.71 -14.88
CA ASP A 2 6.07 -14.10 -14.22
C ASP A 2 6.21 -12.64 -14.64
N ILE A 3 6.65 -11.79 -13.71
CA ILE A 3 6.91 -10.38 -14.01
C ILE A 3 8.14 -10.22 -14.92
N SER A 4 8.02 -9.35 -15.92
CA SER A 4 9.14 -9.00 -16.81
C SER A 4 10.28 -8.34 -16.03
N LYS A 5 11.52 -8.39 -16.55
CA LYS A 5 12.66 -7.71 -15.91
C LYS A 5 12.45 -6.19 -15.81
N LYS A 6 11.81 -5.60 -16.83
CA LYS A 6 11.52 -4.17 -16.91
C LYS A 6 10.50 -3.78 -15.84
N ASP A 7 9.38 -4.48 -15.80
CA ASP A 7 8.31 -4.22 -14.82
C ASP A 7 8.77 -4.48 -13.39
N TRP A 8 9.60 -5.50 -13.17
CA TRP A 8 10.19 -5.74 -11.86
C TRP A 8 11.11 -4.61 -11.41
N LYS A 9 11.89 -4.03 -12.31
CA LYS A 9 12.69 -2.85 -11.98
C LYS A 9 11.79 -1.67 -11.62
N LEU A 10 10.78 -1.39 -12.44
CA LEU A 10 9.85 -0.29 -12.22
C LEU A 10 9.07 -0.43 -10.91
N PHE A 11 8.59 -1.64 -10.58
CA PHE A 11 7.91 -1.91 -9.32
C PHE A 11 8.75 -1.51 -8.11
N ARG A 12 10.03 -1.87 -8.10
CA ARG A 12 10.93 -1.53 -6.99
C ARG A 12 11.20 -0.03 -6.89
N GLU A 13 11.26 0.66 -8.03
CA GLU A 13 11.45 2.11 -8.08
C GLU A 13 10.20 2.85 -7.56
N ARG A 14 9.02 2.39 -7.95
CA ARG A 14 7.73 3.00 -7.58
C ARG A 14 7.26 2.68 -6.18
N LEU A 15 7.65 1.53 -5.62
CA LEU A 15 7.16 1.09 -4.30
C LEU A 15 7.46 2.12 -3.20
N ALA A 16 8.64 2.72 -3.20
CA ALA A 16 9.03 3.71 -2.19
C ALA A 16 8.10 4.94 -2.24
N ASP A 17 7.84 5.47 -3.44
CA ASP A 17 6.94 6.63 -3.63
C ASP A 17 5.51 6.31 -3.19
N TRP A 18 5.03 5.09 -3.49
CA TRP A 18 3.69 4.65 -3.09
C TRP A 18 3.56 4.50 -1.58
N GLN A 19 4.58 3.93 -0.92
CA GLN A 19 4.60 3.79 0.53
C GLN A 19 4.66 5.16 1.21
N GLU A 20 5.46 6.09 0.69
CA GLU A 20 5.53 7.47 1.22
C GLU A 20 4.16 8.16 1.14
N LYS A 21 3.53 8.14 -0.04
CA LYS A 21 2.18 8.70 -0.24
C LYS A 21 1.14 8.09 0.69
N TYR A 22 1.22 6.78 0.94
CA TYR A 22 0.32 6.09 1.86
C TYR A 22 0.58 6.50 3.32
N MET A 23 1.85 6.58 3.73
CA MET A 23 2.25 7.02 5.07
C MET A 23 1.84 8.48 5.34
N GLU A 24 1.88 9.37 4.35
CA GLU A 24 1.31 10.71 4.48
C GLU A 24 -0.18 10.68 4.81
N GLY A 25 -0.93 9.73 4.23
CA GLY A 25 -2.34 9.49 4.55
C GLY A 25 -2.53 9.07 6.01
N LEU A 26 -1.75 8.09 6.47
CA LEU A 26 -1.77 7.65 7.87
C LEU A 26 -1.45 8.79 8.84
N ILE A 27 -0.44 9.61 8.53
CA ILE A 27 -0.07 10.76 9.36
C ILE A 27 -1.25 11.74 9.48
N LYS A 28 -1.96 12.02 8.39
CA LYS A 28 -3.16 12.88 8.41
C LYS A 28 -4.26 12.27 9.29
N GLU A 29 -4.48 10.96 9.20
CA GLU A 29 -5.44 10.25 10.05
C GLU A 29 -5.07 10.30 11.53
N TYR A 30 -3.78 10.13 11.86
CA TYR A 30 -3.28 10.24 13.23
C TYR A 30 -3.47 11.66 13.78
N ILE A 31 -3.13 12.70 13.00
CA ILE A 31 -3.34 14.10 13.39
C ILE A 31 -4.83 14.35 13.68
N ASN A 32 -5.73 13.88 12.80
CA ASN A 32 -7.17 14.02 13.00
C ASN A 32 -7.65 13.31 14.28
N PHE A 33 -7.15 12.10 14.54
CA PHE A 33 -7.47 11.36 15.77
C PHE A 33 -6.97 12.09 17.04
N LEU A 34 -5.77 12.67 16.99
CA LEU A 34 -5.19 13.39 18.12
C LEU A 34 -5.88 14.75 18.38
N ASN A 35 -6.40 15.38 17.34
CA ASN A 35 -7.12 16.66 17.44
C ASN A 35 -8.57 16.51 17.98
N ASP A 36 -9.02 15.31 18.33
CA ASP A 36 -10.37 15.11 18.88
C ASP A 36 -10.46 15.58 20.34
N ASP A 37 -10.99 16.78 20.58
CA ASP A 37 -11.11 17.40 21.91
C ASP A 37 -12.09 16.69 22.86
N THR A 38 -12.86 15.71 22.37
CA THR A 38 -13.76 14.92 23.23
C THR A 38 -13.06 13.80 23.99
N LYS A 39 -11.84 13.43 23.57
CA LYS A 39 -11.07 12.32 24.16
C LYS A 39 -10.05 12.80 25.19
N PRO A 40 -9.89 12.09 26.32
CA PRO A 40 -8.83 12.37 27.27
C PRO A 40 -7.44 12.08 26.68
N ALA A 41 -6.40 12.74 27.19
CA ALA A 41 -5.03 12.61 26.69
C ALA A 41 -4.49 11.16 26.75
N SER A 42 -4.89 10.38 27.76
CA SER A 42 -4.50 8.97 27.89
C SER A 42 -5.05 8.11 26.76
N GLU A 43 -6.32 8.30 26.36
CA GLU A 43 -6.93 7.58 25.25
C GLU A 43 -6.26 7.93 23.92
N LYS A 44 -5.93 9.20 23.71
CA LYS A 44 -5.19 9.65 22.52
C LYS A 44 -3.82 8.98 22.43
N LEU A 45 -3.05 9.01 23.52
CA LEU A 45 -1.69 8.46 23.54
C LEU A 45 -1.68 6.94 23.31
N TRP A 46 -2.44 6.18 24.10
CA TRP A 46 -2.47 4.73 24.00
C TRP A 46 -3.20 4.24 22.75
N GLY A 47 -4.22 4.97 22.29
CA GLY A 47 -4.91 4.69 21.04
C GLY A 47 -4.01 4.89 19.82
N LEU A 48 -3.21 5.95 19.80
CA LEU A 48 -2.22 6.17 18.74
C LEU A 48 -1.14 5.09 18.75
N GLU A 49 -0.60 4.75 19.92
CA GLU A 49 0.44 3.72 20.06
C GLU A 49 -0.02 2.37 19.51
N LYS A 50 -1.27 2.00 19.81
CA LYS A 50 -1.90 0.80 19.27
C LYS A 50 -2.04 0.86 17.76
N ARG A 51 -2.54 1.96 17.20
CA ARG A 51 -2.68 2.13 15.73
C ARG A 51 -1.34 2.00 15.02
N ILE A 52 -0.32 2.73 15.47
CA ILE A 52 1.04 2.65 14.87
C ILE A 52 1.58 1.22 14.90
N LYS A 53 1.35 0.46 15.98
CA LYS A 53 1.74 -0.96 16.07
C LYS A 53 1.02 -1.86 15.07
N GLU A 54 -0.22 -1.55 14.74
CA GLU A 54 -1.00 -2.27 13.73
C GLU A 54 -0.52 -1.88 12.33
N ASP A 55 -0.43 -0.58 12.05
CA ASP A 55 -0.10 -0.01 10.75
C ASP A 55 1.34 -0.32 10.30
N LYS A 56 2.30 -0.48 11.23
CA LYS A 56 3.70 -0.76 10.87
C LYS A 56 3.92 -2.07 10.10
N HIS A 57 2.95 -3.00 10.11
CA HIS A 57 3.03 -4.26 9.36
C HIS A 57 2.22 -4.20 8.05
N HIS A 58 1.58 -3.07 7.78
CA HIS A 58 0.78 -2.89 6.58
C HIS A 58 1.70 -2.81 5.34
N PRO A 59 1.36 -3.45 4.21
CA PRO A 59 2.16 -3.42 2.97
C PRO A 59 2.45 -2.00 2.43
N GLY A 60 1.53 -1.06 2.70
CA GLY A 60 1.71 0.36 2.38
C GLY A 60 2.73 1.08 3.27
N VAL A 61 3.26 0.43 4.31
CA VAL A 61 4.32 0.96 5.18
C VAL A 61 5.60 0.15 5.01
N ILE A 62 5.51 -1.18 5.02
CA ILE A 62 6.65 -2.06 4.84
C ILE A 62 6.25 -3.33 4.09
N MET A 63 7.12 -3.78 3.19
CA MET A 63 6.91 -4.98 2.41
C MET A 63 8.24 -5.66 2.11
N GLU A 64 8.32 -6.96 2.36
CA GLU A 64 9.39 -7.80 1.80
C GLU A 64 9.02 -8.15 0.37
N MET A 65 9.89 -7.81 -0.59
CA MET A 65 9.61 -8.07 -1.99
C MET A 65 10.33 -9.33 -2.47
N ARG A 66 9.60 -10.17 -3.21
CA ARG A 66 10.17 -11.31 -3.94
C ARG A 66 9.68 -11.26 -5.38
N LYS A 67 10.59 -11.49 -6.34
CA LYS A 67 10.25 -11.38 -7.76
C LYS A 67 9.10 -12.32 -8.17
N SER A 68 9.05 -13.53 -7.60
CA SER A 68 7.98 -14.50 -7.86
C SER A 68 6.61 -14.02 -7.37
N GLU A 69 6.57 -13.18 -6.34
CA GLU A 69 5.33 -12.69 -5.71
C GLU A 69 4.89 -11.33 -6.25
N ALA A 70 5.69 -10.68 -7.12
CA ALA A 70 5.51 -9.28 -7.48
C ALA A 70 4.10 -8.94 -8.00
N ILE A 71 3.49 -9.82 -8.80
CA ILE A 71 2.12 -9.61 -9.31
C ILE A 71 1.11 -9.68 -8.16
N TRP A 72 1.28 -10.62 -7.23
CA TRP A 72 0.43 -10.75 -6.04
C TRP A 72 0.62 -9.56 -5.09
N ASP A 73 1.85 -9.07 -4.92
CA ASP A 73 2.15 -7.88 -4.14
C ASP A 73 1.47 -6.63 -4.72
N ILE A 74 1.52 -6.44 -6.05
CA ILE A 74 0.81 -5.35 -6.73
C ILE A 74 -0.71 -5.47 -6.52
N VAL A 75 -1.27 -6.66 -6.71
CA VAL A 75 -2.71 -6.91 -6.46
C VAL A 75 -3.07 -6.62 -4.99
N ARG A 76 -2.22 -7.02 -4.04
CA ARG A 76 -2.42 -6.77 -2.62
C ARG A 76 -2.42 -5.28 -2.31
N LEU A 77 -1.47 -4.51 -2.85
CA LEU A 77 -1.41 -3.06 -2.71
C LEU A 77 -2.66 -2.37 -3.28
N MET A 78 -3.15 -2.84 -4.44
CA MET A 78 -4.39 -2.33 -5.02
C MET A 78 -5.63 -2.62 -4.15
N ARG A 79 -5.76 -3.85 -3.63
CA ARG A 79 -6.88 -4.23 -2.75
C ARG A 79 -6.91 -3.45 -1.45
N LEU A 80 -5.72 -3.17 -0.90
CA LEU A 80 -5.54 -2.34 0.29
C LEU A 80 -5.57 -0.84 -0.02
N LYS A 81 -5.90 -0.46 -1.27
CA LYS A 81 -6.02 0.93 -1.73
C LYS A 81 -4.75 1.77 -1.49
N VAL A 82 -3.59 1.12 -1.46
CA VAL A 82 -2.29 1.79 -1.39
C VAL A 82 -1.98 2.42 -2.75
N ILE A 83 -2.34 1.72 -3.84
CA ILE A 83 -2.15 2.16 -5.22
C ILE A 83 -3.43 1.97 -6.03
N THR A 84 -3.50 2.63 -7.18
CA THR A 84 -4.61 2.62 -8.11
C THR A 84 -4.19 2.11 -9.49
N TYR A 85 -5.12 1.99 -10.44
CA TYR A 85 -4.76 1.62 -11.81
C TYR A 85 -3.91 2.68 -12.51
N ASP A 86 -4.07 3.96 -12.16
CA ASP A 86 -3.29 5.04 -12.74
C ASP A 86 -1.80 4.90 -12.38
N ASP A 87 -1.50 4.41 -11.18
CA ASP A 87 -0.13 4.12 -10.75
C ASP A 87 0.53 3.00 -11.57
N LEU A 88 -0.26 2.18 -12.28
CA LEU A 88 0.23 1.10 -13.14
C LEU A 88 0.43 1.53 -14.61
N SER A 89 0.17 2.78 -14.98
CA SER A 89 0.13 3.23 -16.38
C SER A 89 1.45 3.02 -17.15
N GLU A 90 2.58 3.08 -16.45
CA GLU A 90 3.93 2.90 -17.04
C GLU A 90 4.38 1.44 -17.16
N PHE A 91 3.64 0.51 -16.54
CA PHE A 91 3.91 -0.92 -16.62
C PHE A 91 3.48 -1.49 -17.97
N SER A 92 4.01 -2.67 -18.30
CA SER A 92 3.57 -3.38 -19.50
C SER A 92 2.06 -3.66 -19.50
N GLY A 93 1.46 -3.62 -20.69
CA GLY A 93 0.04 -3.95 -20.86
C GLY A 93 -0.30 -5.36 -20.41
N GLU A 94 0.63 -6.31 -20.54
CA GLU A 94 0.51 -7.68 -20.04
C GLU A 94 0.35 -7.70 -18.51
N LEU A 95 1.20 -6.96 -17.78
CA LEU A 95 1.08 -6.85 -16.32
C LEU A 95 -0.24 -6.19 -15.92
N GLN A 96 -0.61 -5.09 -16.56
CA GLN A 96 -1.86 -4.39 -16.26
C GLN A 96 -3.09 -5.30 -16.47
N GLN A 97 -3.11 -6.06 -17.57
CA GLN A 97 -4.19 -7.01 -17.87
C GLN A 97 -4.26 -8.15 -16.85
N GLU A 98 -3.11 -8.72 -16.48
CA GLU A 98 -3.09 -9.81 -15.49
C GLU A 98 -3.54 -9.36 -14.10
N VAL A 99 -3.06 -8.20 -13.64
CA VAL A 99 -3.49 -7.60 -12.37
C VAL A 99 -5.00 -7.36 -12.38
N LYS A 100 -5.53 -6.80 -13.48
CA LYS A 100 -6.97 -6.59 -13.66
C LYS A 100 -7.75 -7.90 -13.61
N ARG A 101 -7.30 -8.93 -14.34
CA ARG A 101 -7.91 -10.26 -14.36
C ARG A 101 -7.99 -10.87 -12.95
N ILE A 102 -6.90 -10.82 -12.18
CA ILE A 102 -6.86 -11.38 -10.82
C ILE A 102 -7.83 -10.64 -9.87
N ILE A 103 -7.90 -9.30 -9.97
CA ILE A 103 -8.80 -8.49 -9.15
C ILE A 103 -10.27 -8.80 -9.48
N GLU A 104 -10.62 -8.92 -10.77
CA GLU A 104 -11.98 -9.20 -11.22
C GLU A 104 -12.44 -10.63 -10.92
N MET A 105 -11.54 -11.62 -10.95
CA MET A 105 -11.86 -13.02 -10.65
C MET A 105 -12.11 -13.32 -9.18
N SER A 106 -11.68 -12.43 -8.27
CA SER A 106 -11.79 -12.65 -6.82
C SER A 106 -12.90 -11.81 -6.19
N ARG A 107 -13.87 -11.35 -7.00
CA ARG A 107 -15.05 -10.62 -6.56
C ARG A 107 -16.20 -11.54 -6.18
#